data_AF-A0A363T9A9-F1
#
_entry.id   AF-A0A363T9A9-F1
#
_cell.length_a   1.000
_cell.length_b   1.000
_cell.length_c   1.000
_cell.angle_alpha   90.00
_cell.angle_beta   90.00
_cell.angle_gamma   90.00
#
_symmetry.space_group_name_H-M   'P 1'
#
loop_
_entity.id
_entity.type
_entity.pdbx_description
1 polymer ?
#
loop_
_entity_poly.entity_id
_entity_poly.type
_entity_poly.pdbx_seq_one_letter_code
_entity_poly.pdbx_strand_id
1 'polypeptide(L)'
;MNHQPFREWLLSEETLSAEQDQSLREHLATCEACNQIQASWMELEFIIKDAPQVEPMPGFTRRWQAHLEEYQAQQLARRGWVSIGLTALIAGILVALLIFEVWTLIQDPGPFVIVWLDRVVSIFANYFVLQNLIKSIHWFNPGMVFLGMIFLVGMISFMSVLWLSTYRKLSLVWRVE
;
A
#
# COMPACT_ATOMS: atom_id res chain seq x y z
N MET A 1 13.48 5.44 -48.92
CA MET A 1 12.70 4.46 -48.13
C MET A 1 12.81 4.83 -46.66
N ASN A 2 11.76 4.62 -45.87
CA ASN A 2 11.78 5.00 -44.45
C ASN A 2 12.44 3.87 -43.63
N HIS A 3 13.62 4.16 -43.04
CA HIS A 3 14.41 3.18 -42.27
C HIS A 3 14.08 3.18 -40.76
N GLN A 4 13.28 4.14 -40.31
CA GLN A 4 13.02 4.38 -38.89
C GLN A 4 12.39 3.18 -38.15
N PRO A 5 11.31 2.54 -38.66
CA PRO A 5 10.66 1.45 -37.91
C PRO A 5 11.56 0.21 -37.80
N PHE A 6 12.29 -0.13 -38.87
CA PHE A 6 13.18 -1.30 -38.89
C PHE A 6 14.38 -1.14 -37.95
N ARG A 7 14.92 0.08 -37.83
CA ARG A 7 16.01 0.36 -36.89
C ARG A 7 15.54 0.22 -35.44
N GLU A 8 14.33 0.68 -35.14
CA GLU A 8 13.74 0.57 -33.81
C GLU A 8 13.50 -0.90 -33.45
N TRP A 9 12.96 -1.70 -34.38
CA TRP A 9 12.76 -3.14 -34.21
C TRP A 9 14.06 -3.95 -34.07
N LEU A 10 15.15 -3.51 -34.70
CA LEU A 10 16.47 -4.16 -34.58
C LEU A 10 17.13 -3.94 -33.21
N LEU A 11 16.84 -2.80 -32.58
CA LEU A 11 17.50 -2.38 -31.33
C LEU A 11 16.62 -2.57 -30.10
N SER A 12 15.33 -2.89 -30.28
CA SER A 12 14.44 -3.22 -29.17
C SER A 12 14.63 -4.68 -28.76
N GLU A 13 14.60 -4.94 -27.45
CA GLU A 13 14.53 -6.30 -26.89
C GLU A 13 13.09 -6.87 -26.94
N GLU A 14 12.19 -6.21 -27.67
CA GLU A 14 10.77 -6.57 -27.74
C GLU A 14 10.53 -7.71 -28.73
N THR A 15 9.63 -8.62 -28.39
CA THR A 15 9.22 -9.70 -29.29
C THR A 15 8.35 -9.16 -30.43
N LEU A 16 8.89 -9.15 -31.65
CA LEU A 16 8.16 -8.73 -32.85
C LEU A 16 7.03 -9.71 -33.20
N SER A 17 5.95 -9.19 -33.81
CA SER A 17 4.90 -10.04 -34.37
C SER A 17 5.39 -10.77 -35.63
N ALA A 18 4.73 -11.86 -36.03
CA ALA A 18 5.14 -12.64 -37.21
C ALA A 18 5.14 -11.81 -38.50
N GLU A 19 4.21 -10.85 -38.63
CA GLU A 19 4.12 -9.94 -39.78
C GLU A 19 5.27 -8.93 -39.77
N GLN A 20 5.65 -8.42 -38.59
CA GLN A 20 6.77 -7.49 -38.42
C GLN A 20 8.12 -8.17 -38.68
N ASP A 21 8.32 -9.40 -38.19
CA ASP A 21 9.54 -10.18 -38.43
C ASP A 21 9.72 -10.49 -39.93
N GLN A 22 8.64 -10.87 -40.63
CA GLN A 22 8.69 -11.08 -42.07
C GLN A 22 9.07 -9.79 -42.82
N SER A 23 8.42 -8.66 -42.49
CA SER A 23 8.72 -7.37 -43.10
C SER A 23 10.16 -6.92 -42.84
N LEU A 24 10.69 -7.17 -41.64
CA LEU A 24 12.07 -6.88 -41.27
C LEU A 24 13.06 -7.72 -42.10
N ARG A 25 12.81 -9.02 -42.27
CA ARG A 25 13.66 -9.91 -43.09
C ARG A 25 13.69 -9.48 -44.56
N GLU A 26 12.54 -9.10 -45.12
CA GLU A 26 12.45 -8.58 -46.48
C GLU A 26 13.24 -7.26 -46.64
N HIS A 27 13.19 -6.39 -45.63
CA HIS A 27 13.96 -5.14 -45.63
C HIS A 27 15.47 -5.38 -45.51
N LEU A 28 15.90 -6.30 -44.65
CA LEU A 28 17.31 -6.66 -44.45
C LEU A 28 17.95 -7.28 -45.71
N ALA A 29 17.16 -7.95 -46.55
CA ALA A 29 17.63 -8.51 -47.82
C ALA A 29 17.89 -7.43 -48.89
N THR A 30 17.25 -6.26 -48.77
CA THR A 30 17.32 -5.18 -49.78
C THR A 30 18.09 -3.95 -49.31
N CYS A 31 18.25 -3.75 -48.00
CA CYS A 31 18.92 -2.60 -47.42
C CYS A 31 20.23 -2.99 -46.72
N GLU A 32 21.36 -2.68 -47.37
CA GLU A 32 22.71 -2.91 -46.85
C GLU A 32 22.96 -2.18 -45.51
N ALA A 33 22.45 -0.95 -45.35
CA ALA A 33 22.63 -0.17 -44.12
C ALA A 33 21.96 -0.80 -42.89
N CYS A 34 20.78 -1.39 -43.05
CA CYS A 34 20.09 -2.07 -41.95
C CYS A 34 20.72 -3.44 -41.66
N ASN A 35 21.21 -4.13 -42.69
CA ASN A 35 21.94 -5.40 -42.54
C ASN A 35 23.25 -5.20 -41.74
N GLN A 36 24.00 -4.15 -42.04
CA GLN A 36 25.22 -3.81 -41.30
C GLN A 36 24.94 -3.55 -39.80
N ILE A 37 23.83 -2.88 -39.47
CA ILE A 37 23.41 -2.64 -38.08
C ILE A 37 23.07 -3.96 -37.38
N GLN A 38 22.38 -4.88 -38.07
CA GLN A 38 22.06 -6.19 -37.50
C GLN A 38 23.33 -6.99 -37.21
N ALA A 39 24.28 -7.01 -38.15
CA ALA A 39 25.54 -7.71 -37.98
C ALA A 39 26.36 -7.17 -36.80
N SER A 40 26.49 -5.83 -36.69
CA SER A 40 27.22 -5.20 -35.59
C SER A 40 26.52 -5.39 -34.24
N TRP A 41 25.18 -5.42 -34.22
CA TRP A 41 24.42 -5.68 -33.01
C TRP A 41 24.60 -7.13 -32.51
N MET A 42 24.54 -8.12 -33.42
CA MET A 42 24.81 -9.52 -33.06
C MET A 42 26.24 -9.73 -32.55
N GLU A 43 27.22 -9.04 -33.14
CA GLU A 43 28.61 -9.08 -32.67
C GLU A 43 28.76 -8.48 -31.26
N LEU A 44 28.11 -7.34 -31.00
CA LEU A 44 28.11 -6.72 -29.67
C LEU A 44 27.44 -7.62 -28.63
N GLU A 45 26.29 -8.21 -28.95
CA GLU A 45 25.57 -9.12 -28.07
C GLU A 45 26.41 -10.34 -27.73
N PHE A 46 27.14 -10.88 -28.72
CA PHE A 46 28.09 -11.96 -28.50
C PHE A 46 29.22 -11.53 -27.54
N ILE A 47 29.83 -10.37 -27.76
CA ILE A 47 30.90 -9.84 -26.90
C ILE A 47 30.40 -9.63 -25.46
N ILE A 48 29.19 -9.10 -25.28
CA ILE A 48 28.60 -8.86 -23.96
C ILE A 48 28.29 -10.18 -23.25
N LYS A 49 27.78 -11.18 -23.98
CA LYS A 49 27.46 -12.49 -23.40
C LYS A 49 28.69 -13.34 -23.10
N ASP A 50 29.74 -13.20 -23.90
CA ASP A 50 31.03 -13.88 -23.72
C ASP A 50 31.92 -13.18 -22.69
N ALA A 51 31.60 -11.93 -22.33
CA ALA A 51 32.34 -11.20 -21.31
C ALA A 51 32.35 -11.98 -19.98
N PRO A 52 33.54 -12.18 -19.37
CA PRO A 52 33.64 -12.93 -18.13
C PRO A 52 32.88 -12.22 -17.01
N GLN A 53 32.12 -13.00 -16.25
CA GLN A 53 31.47 -12.51 -15.04
C GLN A 53 32.56 -12.05 -14.05
N VAL A 54 32.54 -10.77 -13.69
CA VAL A 54 33.50 -10.21 -12.72
C VAL A 54 33.08 -10.62 -11.32
N GLU A 55 33.91 -11.42 -10.67
CA GLU A 55 33.66 -11.77 -9.27
C GLU A 55 33.85 -10.55 -8.35
N PRO A 56 32.99 -10.40 -7.32
CA PRO A 56 33.13 -9.32 -6.37
C PRO A 56 34.45 -9.46 -5.61
N MET A 57 35.12 -8.32 -5.37
CA MET A 57 36.33 -8.29 -4.55
C MET A 57 36.10 -8.95 -3.17
N PRO A 58 37.09 -9.65 -2.62
CA PRO A 58 37.01 -10.22 -1.28
C PRO A 58 36.47 -9.22 -0.24
N GLY A 59 35.58 -9.69 0.62
CA GLY A 59 34.93 -8.87 1.65
C GLY A 59 33.82 -7.93 1.16
N PHE A 60 33.41 -8.01 -0.12
CA PHE A 60 32.26 -7.27 -0.65
C PHE A 60 31.01 -7.45 0.23
N THR A 61 30.62 -8.69 0.53
CA THR A 61 29.45 -8.99 1.37
C THR A 61 29.51 -8.31 2.72
N ARG A 62 30.68 -8.30 3.36
CA ARG A 62 30.87 -7.67 4.67
C ARG A 62 30.73 -6.15 4.60
N ARG A 63 31.33 -5.51 3.59
CA ARG A 63 31.22 -4.05 3.38
C ARG A 63 29.77 -3.66 3.05
N TRP A 64 29.11 -4.46 2.21
CA TRP A 64 27.73 -4.26 1.84
C TRP A 64 26.79 -4.36 3.04
N GLN A 65 26.91 -5.41 3.85
CA GLN A 65 26.12 -5.60 5.07
C GLN A 65 26.31 -4.44 6.05
N ALA A 66 27.56 -4.03 6.29
CA ALA A 66 27.84 -2.90 7.18
C ALA A 66 27.19 -1.60 6.70
N HIS A 67 27.24 -1.31 5.39
CA HIS A 67 26.55 -0.15 4.81
C HIS A 67 25.03 -0.27 4.87
N LEU A 68 24.49 -1.48 4.67
CA LEU A 68 23.05 -1.74 4.71
C LEU A 68 22.49 -1.46 6.11
N GLU A 69 23.14 -1.96 7.16
CA GLU A 69 22.75 -1.75 8.54
C GLU A 69 22.75 -0.26 8.91
N GLU A 70 23.80 0.47 8.54
CA GLU A 70 23.90 1.91 8.79
C GLU A 70 22.81 2.68 8.04
N TYR A 71 22.58 2.34 6.77
CA TYR A 71 21.54 2.96 5.96
C TYR A 71 20.13 2.70 6.50
N GLN A 72 19.84 1.46 6.91
CA GLN A 72 18.57 1.08 7.52
C GLN A 72 18.34 1.82 8.84
N ALA A 73 19.34 1.89 9.72
CA ALA A 73 19.26 2.61 10.98
C ALA A 73 18.94 4.11 10.76
N GLN A 74 19.60 4.74 9.77
CA GLN A 74 19.30 6.13 9.42
C GLN A 74 17.88 6.31 8.85
N GLN A 75 17.40 5.39 8.02
CA GLN A 75 16.03 5.44 7.52
C GLN A 75 15.00 5.26 8.63
N LEU A 76 15.20 4.29 9.53
CA LEU A 76 14.34 4.04 10.68
C LEU A 76 14.27 5.27 11.59
N ALA A 77 15.41 5.87 11.90
CA ALA A 77 15.48 7.10 12.69
C ALA A 77 14.71 8.24 12.01
N ARG A 78 14.93 8.49 10.71
CA ARG A 78 14.21 9.54 9.97
C ARG A 78 12.70 9.32 9.98
N ARG A 79 12.24 8.09 9.72
CA ARG A 79 10.81 7.75 9.74
C ARG A 79 10.22 7.93 11.15
N GLY A 80 10.95 7.53 12.19
CA GLY A 80 10.55 7.73 13.58
C GLY A 80 10.43 9.20 13.97
N TRP A 81 11.39 10.04 13.56
CA TRP A 81 11.31 11.49 13.80
C TRP A 81 10.12 12.14 13.09
N VAL A 82 9.83 11.73 11.85
CA VAL A 82 8.65 12.22 11.13
C VAL A 82 7.37 11.78 11.81
N SER A 83 7.25 10.52 12.27
CA SER A 83 6.05 10.06 12.96
C SER A 83 5.85 10.78 14.29
N ILE A 84 6.92 10.95 15.08
CA ILE A 84 6.88 11.70 16.35
C ILE A 84 6.46 13.15 16.08
N GLY A 85 7.04 13.80 15.08
CA GLY A 85 6.68 15.17 14.69
C GLY A 85 5.21 15.29 14.27
N LEU A 86 4.71 14.35 13.48
CA LEU A 86 3.31 14.31 13.06
C LEU A 86 2.37 14.07 14.23
N THR A 87 2.68 13.12 15.11
CA THR A 87 1.88 12.84 16.31
C THR A 87 1.87 14.05 17.24
N ALA A 88 3.02 14.70 17.45
CA ALA A 88 3.11 15.91 18.26
C ALA A 88 2.31 17.07 17.65
N LEU A 89 2.34 17.24 16.33
CA LEU A 89 1.55 18.25 15.63
C LEU A 89 0.05 18.00 15.81
N ILE A 90 -0.41 16.76 15.58
CA ILE A 90 -1.82 16.38 15.75
C ILE A 90 -2.25 16.61 17.21
N ALA A 91 -1.45 16.15 18.17
CA ALA A 91 -1.72 16.36 19.59
C ALA A 91 -1.79 17.86 19.92
N GLY A 92 -0.87 18.67 19.40
CA GLY A 92 -0.86 20.12 19.56
C GLY A 92 -2.11 20.79 19.00
N ILE A 93 -2.57 20.40 17.81
CA ILE A 93 -3.81 20.89 17.20
C ILE A 93 -5.01 20.53 18.09
N LEU A 94 -5.10 19.28 18.56
CA LEU A 94 -6.19 18.85 19.44
C LEU A 94 -6.20 19.64 20.75
N VAL A 95 -5.04 19.85 21.36
CA VAL A 95 -4.92 20.68 22.57
C VAL A 95 -5.33 22.13 22.29
N ALA A 96 -4.92 22.71 21.16
CA ALA A 96 -5.30 24.06 20.78
C ALA A 96 -6.82 24.19 20.58
N LEU A 97 -7.45 23.21 19.92
CA LEU A 97 -8.91 23.15 19.78
C LEU A 97 -9.60 23.03 21.13
N LEU A 98 -9.10 22.17 22.03
CA LEU A 98 -9.65 22.05 23.38
C LEU A 98 -9.54 23.35 24.17
N ILE A 99 -8.40 24.03 24.10
CA ILE A 99 -8.22 25.35 24.74
C ILE A 99 -9.20 26.36 24.17
N PHE A 100 -9.39 26.36 22.85
CA PHE A 100 -10.35 27.23 22.19
C PHE A 100 -11.79 26.97 22.65
N GLU A 101 -12.21 25.71 22.70
CA GLU A 101 -13.55 25.32 23.19
C GLU A 101 -13.75 25.66 24.67
N VAL A 102 -12.72 25.49 25.52
CA VAL A 102 -12.80 25.90 26.93
C VAL A 102 -12.87 27.43 27.06
N TRP A 103 -12.14 28.15 26.20
CA TRP A 103 -12.16 29.61 26.20
C TRP A 103 -13.53 30.15 25.80
N THR A 104 -14.16 29.59 24.76
CA THR A 104 -15.52 29.99 24.34
C THR A 104 -16.55 29.66 25.42
N LEU A 105 -16.42 28.51 26.10
CA LEU A 105 -17.28 28.12 27.20
C LEU A 105 -17.26 29.10 28.37
N ILE A 106 -16.07 29.65 28.69
CA ILE A 106 -15.93 30.66 29.76
C ILE A 106 -16.60 31.98 29.37
N GLN A 107 -16.59 32.35 28.09
CA GLN A 107 -17.15 33.61 27.60
C GLN A 107 -18.68 33.57 27.47
N ASP A 108 -19.24 32.46 26.97
CA ASP A 108 -20.69 32.28 26.84
C ASP A 108 -21.12 30.84 27.21
N PRO A 109 -21.53 30.61 28.48
CA PRO A 109 -21.94 29.28 28.92
C PRO A 109 -23.35 28.88 28.46
N GLY A 110 -24.14 29.81 27.90
CA GLY A 110 -25.55 29.60 27.57
C GLY A 110 -25.79 28.44 26.59
N PRO A 111 -25.12 28.39 25.43
CA PRO A 111 -25.25 27.30 24.46
C PRO A 111 -24.84 25.94 25.03
N PHE A 112 -23.86 25.89 25.94
CA PHE A 112 -23.35 24.64 26.48
C PHE A 112 -24.35 23.94 27.39
N VAL A 113 -25.12 24.70 28.18
CA VAL A 113 -26.19 24.14 29.02
C VAL A 113 -27.27 23.50 28.13
N ILE A 114 -27.60 24.13 27.00
CA ILE A 114 -28.59 23.62 26.04
C ILE A 114 -28.08 22.33 25.37
N VAL A 115 -26.84 22.32 24.89
CA VAL A 115 -26.22 21.13 24.28
C VAL A 115 -26.08 19.99 25.29
N TRP A 116 -25.73 20.29 26.54
CA TRP A 116 -25.65 19.29 27.59
C TRP A 116 -27.02 18.69 27.90
N LEU A 117 -28.06 19.53 28.00
CA LEU A 117 -29.43 19.08 28.23
C LEU A 117 -29.96 18.24 27.05
N ASP A 118 -29.70 18.66 25.81
CA ASP A 118 -29.99 17.89 24.61
C ASP A 118 -29.23 16.56 24.57
N ARG A 119 -27.96 16.53 25.01
CA ARG A 119 -27.19 15.30 25.12
C ARG A 119 -27.78 14.34 26.15
N VAL A 120 -28.23 14.84 27.30
CA VAL A 120 -28.90 14.03 28.31
C VAL A 120 -30.21 13.48 27.76
N VAL A 121 -31.05 14.32 27.17
CA VAL A 121 -32.33 13.92 26.55
C VAL A 121 -32.12 12.91 25.43
N SER A 122 -31.12 13.10 24.57
CA SER A 122 -30.81 12.17 23.48
C SER A 122 -30.29 10.83 23.97
N ILE A 123 -29.50 10.77 25.05
CA ILE A 123 -29.11 9.49 25.68
C ILE A 123 -30.35 8.73 26.14
N PHE A 124 -31.28 9.41 26.82
CA PHE A 124 -32.54 8.79 27.22
C PHE A 124 -33.38 8.34 26.02
N ALA A 125 -33.54 9.20 25.00
CA ALA A 125 -34.27 8.86 23.78
C ALA A 125 -33.66 7.65 23.07
N ASN A 126 -32.34 7.61 22.92
CA ASN A 126 -31.61 6.49 22.32
C ASN A 126 -31.77 5.22 23.14
N TYR A 127 -31.75 5.31 24.47
CA TYR A 127 -32.03 4.18 25.34
C TYR A 127 -33.45 3.62 25.12
N PHE A 128 -34.46 4.48 25.03
CA PHE A 128 -35.84 4.05 24.75
C PHE A 128 -35.98 3.45 23.34
N VAL A 129 -35.34 4.04 22.32
CA VAL A 129 -35.30 3.48 20.96
C VAL A 129 -34.65 2.10 20.97
N LEU A 130 -33.50 1.95 21.63
CA LEU A 130 -32.81 0.66 21.75
C LEU A 130 -33.68 -0.37 22.47
N GLN A 131 -34.34 0.01 23.56
CA GLN A 131 -35.30 -0.83 24.28
C GLN A 131 -36.45 -1.27 23.37
N ASN A 132 -36.99 -0.37 22.57
CA ASN A 132 -38.08 -0.67 21.63
C ASN A 132 -37.61 -1.59 20.49
N LEU A 133 -36.37 -1.40 19.99
CA LEU A 133 -35.77 -2.30 19.01
C LEU A 133 -35.60 -3.71 19.57
N ILE A 134 -35.08 -3.84 20.80
CA ILE A 134 -34.92 -5.14 21.47
C ILE A 134 -36.28 -5.82 21.69
N LYS A 135 -37.30 -5.07 22.16
CA LYS A 135 -38.65 -5.59 22.34
C LYS A 135 -39.31 -6.00 21.01
N SER A 136 -39.08 -5.23 19.95
CA SER A 136 -39.58 -5.54 18.60
C SER A 136 -38.93 -6.82 18.03
N ILE A 137 -37.62 -6.99 18.25
CA ILE A 137 -36.89 -8.22 17.89
C ILE A 137 -37.45 -9.43 18.62
N HIS A 138 -37.81 -9.31 19.90
CA HIS A 138 -38.39 -10.42 20.67
C HIS A 138 -39.84 -10.77 20.23
N TRP A 139 -40.55 -9.85 19.57
CA TRP A 139 -41.86 -10.11 18.97
C TRP A 139 -41.77 -10.74 17.56
N PHE A 140 -40.63 -10.57 16.89
CA PHE A 140 -40.34 -11.23 15.62
C PHE A 140 -39.89 -12.67 15.91
N ASN A 141 -40.74 -13.65 15.57
CA ASN A 141 -40.53 -15.10 15.57
C ASN A 141 -39.17 -15.56 16.18
N PRO A 142 -39.17 -16.29 17.31
CA PRO A 142 -37.95 -16.76 18.00
C PRO A 142 -36.90 -17.42 17.09
N GLY A 143 -37.32 -18.04 15.98
CA GLY A 143 -36.43 -18.62 14.99
C GLY A 143 -35.53 -17.60 14.26
N MET A 144 -36.01 -16.39 13.97
CA MET A 144 -35.19 -15.36 13.30
C MET A 144 -34.16 -14.75 14.23
N VAL A 145 -34.49 -14.57 15.51
CA VAL A 145 -33.52 -14.10 16.52
C VAL A 145 -32.38 -15.10 16.66
N PHE A 146 -32.70 -16.40 16.72
CA PHE A 146 -31.70 -17.46 16.81
C PHE A 146 -30.80 -17.51 15.56
N LEU A 147 -31.39 -17.39 14.37
CA LEU A 147 -30.66 -17.31 13.11
C LEU A 147 -29.71 -16.10 13.06
N GLY A 148 -30.19 -14.94 13.51
CA GLY A 148 -29.39 -13.71 13.59
C GLY A 148 -28.20 -13.84 14.55
N MET A 149 -28.39 -14.46 15.73
CA MET A 149 -27.30 -14.70 16.68
C MET A 149 -26.24 -15.65 16.10
N ILE A 150 -26.65 -16.74 15.43
CA ILE A 150 -25.73 -17.67 14.77
C ILE A 150 -24.91 -16.93 13.71
N PHE A 151 -25.55 -16.10 12.88
CA PHE A 151 -24.87 -15.33 11.85
C PHE A 151 -23.86 -14.33 12.44
N LEU A 152 -24.24 -13.62 13.49
CA LEU A 152 -23.39 -12.62 14.15
C LEU A 152 -22.16 -13.28 14.80
N VAL A 153 -22.36 -14.39 15.52
CA VAL A 153 -21.25 -15.18 16.09
C VAL A 153 -20.33 -15.72 15.00
N GLY A 154 -20.89 -16.21 13.90
CA GLY A 154 -20.13 -16.64 12.72
C GLY A 154 -19.29 -15.51 12.13
N MET A 155 -19.86 -14.32 11.99
CA MET A 155 -19.18 -13.14 11.45
C MET A 155 -18.04 -12.65 12.34
N ILE A 156 -18.25 -12.63 13.67
CA ILE A 156 -17.21 -12.28 14.64
C ILE A 156 -16.07 -13.30 14.60
N SER A 157 -16.40 -14.60 14.57
CA SER A 157 -15.41 -15.68 14.48
C SER A 157 -14.57 -15.55 13.21
N PHE A 158 -15.21 -15.33 12.07
CA PHE A 158 -14.52 -15.14 10.78
C PHE A 158 -13.60 -13.91 10.79
N MET A 159 -14.07 -12.78 11.32
CA MET A 159 -13.25 -11.57 11.48
C MET A 159 -12.04 -11.79 12.40
N SER A 160 -12.22 -12.54 13.49
CA SER A 160 -11.13 -12.88 14.42
C SER A 160 -10.05 -13.72 13.73
N VAL A 161 -10.44 -14.73 12.94
CA VAL A 161 -9.49 -15.57 12.19
C VAL A 161 -8.74 -14.76 11.12
N LEU A 162 -9.44 -13.90 10.37
CA LEU A 162 -8.81 -13.03 9.39
C LEU A 162 -7.82 -12.06 10.04
N TRP A 163 -8.17 -11.52 11.19
CA TRP A 163 -7.30 -10.63 11.94
C TRP A 163 -6.03 -11.36 12.43
N LEU A 164 -6.18 -12.56 13.01
CA LEU A 164 -5.06 -13.41 13.42
C LEU A 164 -4.15 -13.83 12.25
N SER A 165 -4.74 -14.17 11.10
CA SER A 165 -4.01 -14.51 9.87
C SER A 165 -3.18 -13.33 9.36
N THR A 166 -3.78 -12.14 9.34
CA THR A 166 -3.12 -10.90 8.93
C THR A 166 -1.99 -10.53 9.88
N TYR A 167 -2.24 -10.63 11.19
CA TYR A 167 -1.24 -10.40 12.23
C TYR A 167 -0.06 -11.40 12.14
N ARG A 168 -0.33 -12.69 11.88
CA ARG A 168 0.71 -13.69 11.66
C ARG A 168 1.56 -13.38 10.42
N LYS A 169 0.95 -13.02 9.29
CA LYS A 169 1.68 -12.66 8.08
C LYS A 169 2.59 -11.46 8.32
N LEU A 170 2.07 -10.42 8.95
CA LEU A 170 2.87 -9.24 9.27
C LEU A 170 4.00 -9.60 10.25
N SER A 171 3.72 -10.26 11.38
CA SER A 171 4.74 -10.61 12.38
C SER A 171 5.80 -11.62 11.91
N LEU A 172 5.49 -12.48 10.92
CA LEU A 172 6.47 -13.40 10.32
C LEU A 172 7.40 -12.68 9.33
N VAL A 173 6.88 -11.69 8.58
CA VAL A 173 7.72 -10.84 7.71
C VAL A 173 8.76 -10.08 8.54
N TRP A 174 8.45 -9.70 9.79
CA TRP A 174 9.38 -9.05 10.71
C TRP A 174 10.39 -9.98 11.39
N ARG A 175 10.33 -11.31 11.21
CA ARG A 175 11.19 -12.29 11.91
C ARG A 175 12.18 -13.03 10.99
N VAL A 176 12.18 -12.70 9.68
CA VAL A 176 13.08 -13.30 8.67
C VAL A 176 14.11 -12.29 8.13
N GLU A 177 14.10 -11.06 8.65
CA GLU A 177 15.21 -10.11 8.55
C GLU A 177 15.98 -10.08 9.87
#